data_AF-A0A7R7XX45-F1
#
_entry.id   AF-A0A7R7XX45-F1
#
_cell.length_a   1.000
_cell.length_b   1.000
_cell.length_c   1.000
_cell.angle_alpha   90.00
_cell.angle_beta   90.00
_cell.angle_gamma   90.00
#
_symmetry.space_group_name_H-M   'P 1'
#
loop_
_entity.id
_entity.type
_entity.pdbx_description
1 polymer ?
#
loop_
_entity_poly.entity_id
_entity_poly.type
_entity_poly.pdbx_seq_one_letter_code
_entity_poly.pdbx_strand_id
1 'polypeptide(L)'
;MTEKSKKLPSPSAPAEEVREYITQLLVTRYSTPVDIAEKHASKWEIGTFSQLSNASPRSLSDIFNTNVGLCLGNALQDDMRDYLDEQPSVIVAKYALWASVVILASVLLLALASSQGFPFAQGRASWAVSPFPWYFFSFSTGYYAYKHKLRDTSIAFCIVGAYFALIIGFCASLR
;
A
#
# COMPACT_ATOMS: atom_id res chain seq x y z
N MET A 1 -12.98 -15.93 -26.52
CA MET A 1 -12.23 -14.78 -25.98
C MET A 1 -11.86 -15.13 -24.55
N THR A 2 -10.67 -15.69 -24.35
CA THR A 2 -10.19 -16.13 -23.04
C THR A 2 -9.62 -14.93 -22.31
N GLU A 3 -10.38 -14.47 -21.31
CA GLU A 3 -9.95 -13.52 -20.29
C GLU A 3 -8.81 -14.18 -19.49
N LYS A 4 -7.58 -14.09 -20.02
CA LYS A 4 -6.39 -14.62 -19.34
C LYS A 4 -6.09 -13.66 -18.18
N SER A 5 -6.53 -14.08 -17.01
CA SER A 5 -6.41 -13.40 -15.72
C SER A 5 -5.09 -12.65 -15.59
N LYS A 6 -5.23 -11.37 -15.20
CA LYS A 6 -4.25 -10.33 -14.87
C LYS A 6 -3.35 -10.73 -13.69
N LYS A 7 -2.78 -11.93 -13.72
CA LYS A 7 -2.02 -12.50 -12.60
C LYS A 7 -0.53 -12.21 -12.82
N LEU A 8 0.07 -11.49 -11.87
CA LEU A 8 1.51 -11.31 -11.83
C LEU A 8 2.22 -12.68 -11.85
N PRO A 9 3.32 -12.83 -12.61
CA PRO A 9 4.14 -14.03 -12.56
C PRO A 9 4.65 -14.29 -11.14
N SER A 10 4.93 -15.56 -10.83
CA SER A 10 5.60 -15.90 -9.57
C SER A 10 6.95 -15.16 -9.48
N PRO A 11 7.40 -14.71 -8.30
CA PRO A 11 8.72 -14.07 -8.15
C PRO A 11 9.88 -14.90 -8.69
N SER A 12 9.75 -16.22 -8.66
CA SER A 12 10.73 -17.18 -9.18
C SER A 12 10.46 -17.62 -10.64
N ALA A 13 9.49 -16.99 -11.32
CA ALA A 13 9.15 -17.30 -12.70
C ALA A 13 10.39 -17.14 -13.60
N PRO A 14 10.63 -18.09 -14.52
CA PRO A 14 11.75 -18.03 -15.44
C PRO A 14 11.57 -16.92 -16.48
N ALA A 15 12.65 -16.56 -17.16
CA ALA A 15 12.65 -15.48 -18.14
C ALA A 15 11.58 -15.65 -19.24
N GLU A 16 11.28 -16.88 -19.67
CA GLU A 16 10.24 -17.16 -20.67
C GLU A 16 8.86 -16.69 -20.23
N GLU A 17 8.43 -17.04 -19.01
CA GLU A 17 7.15 -16.60 -18.44
C GLU A 17 7.12 -15.08 -18.24
N VAL A 18 8.26 -14.48 -17.87
CA VAL A 18 8.40 -13.03 -17.73
C VAL A 18 8.24 -12.32 -19.08
N ARG A 19 8.78 -12.89 -20.17
CA ARG A 19 8.62 -12.35 -21.53
C ARG A 19 7.16 -12.40 -21.97
N GLU A 20 6.46 -13.51 -21.74
CA GLU A 20 5.04 -13.60 -22.04
C GLU A 20 4.24 -12.52 -21.30
N TYR A 21 4.56 -12.29 -20.03
CA TYR A 21 3.95 -11.22 -19.24
C TYR A 21 4.25 -9.82 -19.84
N ILE A 22 5.51 -9.51 -20.17
CA ILE A 22 5.88 -8.22 -20.78
C ILE A 22 5.13 -8.03 -22.11
N THR A 23 5.09 -9.05 -22.97
CA THR A 23 4.37 -8.99 -24.24
C THR A 23 2.89 -8.70 -24.01
N GLN A 24 2.23 -9.45 -23.13
CA GLN A 24 0.82 -9.24 -22.80
C GLN A 24 0.58 -7.85 -22.24
N LEU A 25 1.45 -7.36 -21.36
CA LEU A 25 1.35 -6.03 -20.77
C LEU A 25 1.44 -4.92 -21.84
N LEU A 26 2.39 -5.01 -22.76
CA LEU A 26 2.57 -4.05 -23.85
C LEU A 26 1.40 -4.06 -24.84
N VAL A 27 0.88 -5.25 -25.17
CA VAL A 27 -0.27 -5.40 -26.06
C VAL A 27 -1.54 -4.85 -25.42
N THR A 28 -1.82 -5.24 -24.16
CA THR A 28 -3.09 -4.91 -23.49
C THR A 28 -3.15 -3.47 -23.00
N ARG A 29 -2.07 -2.95 -22.39
CA ARG A 29 -2.07 -1.64 -21.74
C ARG A 29 -1.66 -0.51 -22.68
N TYR A 30 -0.79 -0.81 -23.64
CA TYR A 30 -0.19 0.18 -24.54
C TYR A 30 -0.56 -0.03 -26.01
N SER A 31 -1.47 -0.98 -26.31
CA SER A 31 -1.94 -1.29 -27.67
C SER A 31 -0.79 -1.52 -28.66
N THR A 32 0.33 -2.07 -28.16
CA THR A 32 1.51 -2.35 -28.98
C THR A 32 1.22 -3.56 -29.87
N PRO A 33 1.55 -3.53 -31.18
CA PRO A 33 1.49 -4.69 -32.04
C PRO A 33 2.26 -5.88 -31.46
N VAL A 34 1.74 -7.10 -31.60
CA VAL A 34 2.29 -8.31 -30.96
C VAL A 34 3.75 -8.55 -31.38
N ASP A 35 4.07 -8.36 -32.65
CA ASP A 35 5.42 -8.49 -33.21
C ASP A 35 6.42 -7.52 -32.58
N ILE A 36 5.98 -6.28 -32.33
CA ILE A 36 6.79 -5.26 -31.67
C ILE A 36 6.95 -5.59 -30.18
N ALA A 37 5.87 -6.01 -29.53
CA ALA A 37 5.87 -6.37 -28.12
C ALA A 37 6.79 -7.56 -27.82
N GLU A 38 6.75 -8.61 -28.65
CA GLU A 38 7.65 -9.77 -28.54
C GLU A 38 9.12 -9.38 -28.74
N LYS A 39 9.39 -8.48 -29.69
CA LYS A 39 10.75 -7.94 -29.91
C LYS A 39 11.27 -7.15 -28.72
N HIS A 40 10.40 -6.44 -28.00
CA HIS A 40 10.80 -5.76 -26.77
C HIS A 40 10.95 -6.74 -25.61
N ALA A 41 10.03 -7.69 -25.47
CA ALA A 41 10.08 -8.71 -24.42
C ALA A 41 11.34 -9.58 -24.54
N SER A 42 11.75 -9.95 -25.75
CA SER A 42 12.95 -10.79 -25.98
C SER A 42 14.24 -10.19 -25.45
N LYS A 43 14.31 -8.85 -25.27
CA LYS A 43 15.45 -8.18 -24.63
C LYS A 43 15.64 -8.59 -23.16
N TRP A 44 14.62 -9.16 -22.52
CA TRP A 44 14.73 -9.76 -21.19
C TRP A 44 15.29 -11.19 -21.32
N GLU A 45 16.60 -11.28 -21.57
CA GLU A 45 17.25 -12.57 -21.87
C GLU A 45 17.35 -13.47 -20.64
N ILE A 46 17.86 -12.91 -19.54
CA ILE A 46 18.13 -13.65 -18.30
C ILE A 46 17.52 -12.86 -17.15
N GLY A 47 16.70 -13.55 -16.35
CA GLY A 47 16.28 -13.05 -15.06
C GLY A 47 14.87 -13.44 -14.67
N THR A 48 14.62 -13.49 -13.37
CA THR A 48 13.31 -13.84 -12.83
C THR A 48 12.38 -12.65 -12.77
N PHE A 49 11.08 -12.90 -12.54
CA PHE A 49 10.13 -11.82 -12.33
C PHE A 49 10.58 -10.93 -11.15
N SER A 50 11.09 -11.49 -10.05
CA SER A 50 11.61 -10.72 -8.92
C SER A 50 12.72 -9.73 -9.32
N GLN A 51 13.57 -10.10 -10.29
CA GLN A 51 14.62 -9.19 -10.78
C GLN A 51 14.04 -8.07 -11.66
N LEU A 52 13.07 -8.39 -12.53
CA LEU A 52 12.35 -7.38 -13.32
C LEU A 52 11.63 -6.39 -12.40
N SER A 53 10.98 -6.92 -11.38
CA SER A 53 10.07 -6.21 -10.49
C SER A 53 10.82 -5.28 -9.51
N ASN A 54 12.07 -5.61 -9.19
CA ASN A 54 12.98 -4.78 -8.39
C ASN A 54 13.98 -3.97 -9.23
N ALA A 55 13.92 -4.04 -10.57
CA ALA A 55 14.84 -3.34 -11.44
C ALA A 55 14.68 -1.81 -11.29
N SER A 56 15.80 -1.10 -11.29
CA SER A 56 15.76 0.37 -11.27
C SER A 56 15.19 0.91 -12.60
N PRO A 57 14.55 2.09 -12.60
CA PRO A 57 14.06 2.71 -13.84
C PRO A 57 15.16 2.89 -14.90
N ARG A 58 16.41 3.12 -14.47
CA ARG A 58 17.58 3.20 -15.35
C ARG A 58 17.86 1.85 -16.00
N SER A 59 17.93 0.78 -15.21
CA SER A 59 18.16 -0.58 -15.73
C SER A 59 17.07 -1.01 -16.72
N LEU A 60 15.81 -0.70 -16.44
CA LEU A 60 14.71 -0.97 -17.38
C LEU A 60 14.85 -0.14 -18.66
N SER A 61 15.29 1.11 -18.57
CA SER A 61 15.54 1.98 -19.73
C SER A 61 16.71 1.48 -20.58
N ASP A 62 17.77 0.97 -19.96
CA ASP A 62 18.94 0.43 -20.65
C ASP A 62 18.59 -0.85 -21.43
N ILE A 63 17.75 -1.70 -20.85
CA ILE A 63 17.30 -2.95 -21.49
C ILE A 63 16.27 -2.67 -22.58
N PHE A 64 15.18 -1.96 -22.26
CA PHE A 64 14.03 -1.86 -23.16
C PHE A 64 14.04 -0.63 -24.07
N ASN A 65 14.99 0.28 -23.91
CA ASN A 65 14.99 1.68 -24.35
C ASN A 65 14.16 2.58 -23.42
N THR A 66 14.52 3.87 -23.34
CA THR A 66 13.95 4.84 -22.37
C THR A 66 12.42 4.85 -22.33
N ASN A 67 11.75 4.96 -23.48
CA ASN A 67 10.28 5.06 -23.50
C ASN A 67 9.61 3.77 -23.04
N VAL A 68 10.06 2.62 -23.54
CA VAL A 68 9.46 1.32 -23.19
C VAL A 68 9.81 0.93 -21.75
N GLY A 69 11.03 1.21 -21.30
CA GLY A 69 11.45 0.97 -19.92
C GLY A 69 10.65 1.79 -18.90
N LEU A 70 10.35 3.05 -19.21
CA LEU A 70 9.47 3.88 -18.36
C LEU A 70 8.03 3.36 -18.34
N CYS A 71 7.45 3.06 -19.51
CA CYS A 71 6.10 2.49 -19.59
C CYS A 71 5.99 1.15 -18.85
N LEU A 72 6.99 0.27 -19.03
CA LEU A 72 7.04 -1.02 -18.35
C LEU A 72 7.19 -0.85 -16.83
N GLY A 73 8.08 0.04 -16.38
CA GLY A 73 8.28 0.32 -14.96
C GLY A 73 7.03 0.85 -14.27
N ASN A 74 6.32 1.80 -14.90
CA ASN A 74 5.07 2.34 -14.38
C ASN A 74 3.97 1.27 -14.31
N ALA A 75 3.84 0.47 -15.37
CA ALA A 75 2.83 -0.58 -15.43
C ALA A 75 3.11 -1.71 -14.41
N LEU A 76 4.37 -2.11 -14.24
CA LEU A 76 4.79 -3.05 -13.20
C LEU A 76 4.46 -2.53 -11.80
N GLN A 77 4.73 -1.25 -11.54
CA GLN A 77 4.45 -0.62 -10.26
C GLN A 77 2.94 -0.58 -9.96
N ASP A 78 2.12 -0.27 -10.96
CA ASP A 78 0.67 -0.31 -10.82
C ASP A 78 0.17 -1.74 -10.55
N ASP A 79 0.65 -2.73 -11.30
CA ASP A 79 0.21 -4.12 -11.12
C ASP A 79 0.65 -4.67 -9.76
N MET A 80 1.84 -4.30 -9.28
CA MET A 80 2.26 -4.60 -7.92
C MET A 80 1.39 -3.96 -6.86
N ARG A 81 0.96 -2.71 -7.07
CA ARG A 81 0.07 -2.01 -6.14
C ARG A 81 -1.28 -2.72 -6.09
N ASP A 82 -1.85 -3.04 -7.25
CA ASP A 82 -3.11 -3.79 -7.35
C ASP A 82 -2.97 -5.15 -6.63
N TYR A 83 -1.87 -5.86 -6.85
CA TYR A 83 -1.59 -7.14 -6.19
C TYR A 83 -1.44 -7.01 -4.67
N LEU A 84 -0.78 -5.96 -4.18
CA LEU A 84 -0.65 -5.70 -2.74
C LEU A 84 -2.00 -5.37 -2.13
N ASP A 85 -2.84 -4.58 -2.80
CA ASP A 85 -4.18 -4.21 -2.32
C ASP A 85 -5.13 -5.42 -2.24
N GLU A 86 -4.95 -6.43 -3.08
CA GLU A 86 -5.69 -7.70 -3.02
C GLU A 86 -5.23 -8.63 -1.89
N GLN A 87 -4.06 -8.38 -1.28
CA GLN A 87 -3.58 -9.27 -0.21
C GLN A 87 -4.47 -9.16 1.03
N PRO A 88 -4.91 -10.29 1.62
CA PRO A 88 -5.78 -10.28 2.80
C PRO A 88 -5.14 -9.54 3.98
N SER A 89 -3.81 -9.60 4.11
CA SER A 89 -3.09 -8.87 5.17
C SER A 89 -3.15 -7.34 5.01
N VAL A 90 -3.20 -6.83 3.78
CA VAL A 90 -3.31 -5.39 3.48
C VAL A 90 -4.75 -4.93 3.67
N ILE A 91 -5.72 -5.75 3.24
CA ILE A 91 -7.15 -5.51 3.47
C ILE A 91 -7.44 -5.41 4.97
N VAL A 92 -6.94 -6.36 5.78
CA VAL A 92 -7.09 -6.33 7.23
C VAL A 92 -6.43 -5.08 7.83
N ALA A 93 -5.23 -4.72 7.38
CA ALA A 93 -4.54 -3.51 7.84
C ALA A 93 -5.37 -2.25 7.55
N LYS A 94 -5.95 -2.15 6.36
CA LYS A 94 -6.82 -1.04 5.94
C LYS A 94 -8.05 -0.94 6.82
N TYR A 95 -8.77 -2.04 7.05
CA TYR A 95 -9.95 -2.04 7.92
C TYR A 95 -9.60 -1.74 9.39
N ALA A 96 -8.48 -2.27 9.89
CA ALA A 96 -8.00 -1.96 11.24
C ALA A 96 -7.70 -0.46 11.40
N LEU A 97 -7.07 0.15 10.39
CA LEU A 97 -6.84 1.60 10.37
C LEU A 97 -8.15 2.38 10.41
N TRP A 98 -9.10 2.06 9.53
CA TRP A 98 -10.41 2.74 9.52
C TRP A 98 -11.17 2.58 10.84
N ALA A 99 -11.19 1.38 11.42
CA ALA A 99 -11.79 1.15 12.73
C ALA A 99 -11.12 2.00 13.81
N SER A 100 -9.79 2.09 13.80
CA SER A 100 -9.04 2.89 14.76
C SER A 100 -9.33 4.40 14.62
N VAL A 101 -9.47 4.91 13.40
CA VAL A 101 -9.85 6.31 13.13
C VAL A 101 -11.24 6.60 13.69
N VAL A 102 -12.21 5.72 13.45
CA VAL A 102 -13.59 5.89 13.94
C VAL A 102 -13.63 5.85 15.46
N ILE A 103 -12.89 4.94 16.09
CA ILE A 103 -12.78 4.85 17.56
C ILE A 103 -12.17 6.15 18.10
N LEU A 104 -11.07 6.63 17.53
CA LEU A 104 -10.40 7.85 17.96
C LEU A 104 -11.28 9.09 17.81
N ALA A 105 -11.96 9.23 16.66
CA ALA A 105 -12.90 10.32 16.41
C ALA A 105 -14.07 10.28 17.42
N SER A 106 -14.59 9.10 17.72
CA SER A 106 -15.65 8.92 18.71
C SER A 106 -15.20 9.33 20.11
N VAL A 107 -13.97 8.96 20.49
CA VAL A 107 -13.35 9.36 21.77
C VAL A 107 -13.18 10.88 21.85
N LEU A 108 -12.70 11.52 20.79
CA LEU A 108 -12.54 12.98 20.72
C LEU A 108 -13.89 13.70 20.81
N LEU A 109 -14.92 13.21 20.11
CA LEU A 109 -16.28 13.77 20.19
C LEU A 109 -16.86 13.65 21.61
N LEU A 110 -16.65 12.52 22.29
CA LEU A 110 -17.08 12.34 23.68
C LEU A 110 -16.33 13.28 24.63
N ALA A 111 -15.03 13.50 24.43
CA ALA A 111 -14.25 14.45 25.22
C ALA A 111 -14.74 15.90 25.03
N LEU A 112 -15.03 16.30 23.79
CA LEU A 112 -15.59 17.63 23.46
C LEU A 112 -17.02 17.80 23.99
N ALA A 113 -17.85 16.77 23.94
CA ALA A 113 -19.20 16.82 24.51
C ALA A 113 -19.15 16.93 26.05
N SER A 114 -18.18 16.28 26.71
CA SER A 114 -17.97 16.39 28.15
C SER A 114 -17.55 17.80 28.57
N SER A 115 -16.66 18.45 27.81
CA SER A 115 -16.23 19.83 28.12
C SER A 115 -17.35 20.86 27.96
N GLN A 116 -18.37 20.57 27.14
CA GLN A 116 -19.58 21.39 26.98
C GLN A 116 -20.65 21.12 28.05
N GLY A 117 -20.40 20.20 29.00
CA GLY A 117 -21.30 19.93 30.13
C GLY A 117 -22.47 18.98 29.81
N PHE A 118 -22.40 18.19 28.73
CA PHE A 118 -23.44 17.21 28.44
C PHE A 118 -23.41 16.03 29.44
N PRO A 119 -24.52 15.71 30.13
CA PRO A 119 -24.54 14.72 31.22
C PRO A 119 -24.26 13.28 30.75
N PHE A 120 -24.57 12.95 29.49
CA PHE A 120 -24.29 11.63 28.91
C PHE A 120 -22.79 11.38 28.66
N ALA A 121 -22.00 12.45 28.47
CA ALA A 121 -20.59 12.35 28.16
C ALA A 121 -19.74 12.12 29.42
N GLN A 122 -20.15 12.64 30.58
CA GLN A 122 -19.35 12.60 31.81
C GLN A 122 -19.07 11.18 32.32
N GLY A 123 -20.03 10.25 32.19
CA GLY A 123 -19.85 8.83 32.56
C GLY A 123 -19.08 8.00 31.54
N ARG A 124 -19.12 8.37 30.25
CA ARG A 124 -18.40 7.70 29.15
C ARG A 124 -17.02 8.30 28.85
N ALA A 125 -16.74 9.52 29.32
CA ALA A 125 -15.45 10.19 29.16
C ALA A 125 -14.29 9.47 29.86
N SER A 126 -14.56 8.56 30.81
CA SER A 126 -13.55 7.68 31.40
C SER A 126 -12.82 6.84 30.33
N TRP A 127 -13.51 6.45 29.25
CA TRP A 127 -12.91 5.74 28.12
C TRP A 127 -12.01 6.64 27.26
N ALA A 128 -12.25 7.95 27.25
CA ALA A 128 -11.38 8.92 26.56
C ALA A 128 -10.06 9.16 27.30
N VAL A 129 -10.06 8.97 28.62
CA VAL A 129 -8.86 8.98 29.47
C VAL A 129 -8.12 7.64 29.43
N SER A 130 -8.74 6.57 28.91
CA SER A 130 -8.04 5.30 28.72
C SER A 130 -6.93 5.44 27.67
N PRO A 131 -5.75 4.86 27.89
CA PRO A 131 -4.67 4.87 26.91
C PRO A 131 -4.94 3.92 25.72
N PHE A 132 -5.93 3.03 25.84
CA PHE A 132 -6.20 1.96 24.88
C PHE A 132 -6.52 2.44 23.45
N PRO A 133 -7.45 3.40 23.22
CA PRO A 133 -7.76 3.90 21.88
C PRO A 133 -6.55 4.51 21.17
N TRP A 134 -5.69 5.19 21.93
CA TRP A 134 -4.50 5.88 21.45
C TRP A 134 -3.42 4.89 21.01
N TYR A 135 -3.15 3.85 21.81
CA TYR A 135 -2.24 2.77 21.44
C TYR A 135 -2.75 1.96 20.24
N PHE A 136 -4.05 1.66 20.21
CA PHE A 136 -4.65 0.93 19.09
C PHE A 136 -4.49 1.71 17.78
N PHE A 137 -4.81 3.01 17.77
CA PHE A 137 -4.61 3.88 16.62
C PHE A 137 -3.15 3.93 16.16
N SER A 138 -2.21 4.10 17.10
CA SER A 138 -0.79 4.12 16.73
C SER A 138 -0.32 2.79 16.15
N PHE A 139 -0.73 1.66 16.75
CA PHE A 139 -0.31 0.34 16.29
C PHE A 139 -0.88 0.03 14.90
N SER A 140 -2.19 0.29 14.70
CA SER A 140 -2.84 0.11 13.39
C SER A 140 -2.22 0.99 12.31
N THR A 141 -1.86 2.22 12.66
CA THR A 141 -1.20 3.15 11.73
C THR A 141 0.22 2.71 11.38
N GLY A 142 1.01 2.28 12.37
CA GLY A 142 2.34 1.73 12.13
C GLY A 142 2.31 0.46 11.29
N TYR A 143 1.37 -0.44 11.57
CA TYR A 143 1.17 -1.68 10.81
C TYR A 143 0.78 -1.41 9.35
N TYR A 144 -0.14 -0.45 9.13
CA TYR A 144 -0.53 -0.02 7.79
C TYR A 144 0.65 0.61 7.03
N ALA A 145 1.42 1.49 7.68
CA ALA A 145 2.58 2.15 7.08
C ALA A 145 3.69 1.14 6.70
N TYR A 146 3.91 0.12 7.55
CA TYR A 146 4.84 -0.97 7.27
C TYR A 146 4.43 -1.75 6.03
N LYS A 147 3.13 -2.07 5.88
CA LYS A 147 2.61 -2.84 4.74
C LYS A 147 2.63 -2.07 3.43
N HIS A 148 2.37 -0.76 3.44
CA HIS A 148 2.40 0.09 2.24
C HIS A 148 3.78 0.71 1.95
N LYS A 149 4.83 0.28 2.68
CA LYS A 149 6.25 0.56 2.41
C LYS A 149 6.52 2.04 2.06
N LEU A 150 6.17 2.97 2.97
CA LEU A 150 6.56 4.41 2.98
C LEU A 150 6.57 5.16 1.62
N ARG A 151 5.84 4.70 0.60
CA ARG A 151 5.98 5.24 -0.76
C ARG A 151 5.09 6.45 -1.01
N ASP A 152 4.06 6.64 -0.18
CA ASP A 152 3.11 7.76 -0.27
C ASP A 152 3.35 8.81 0.83
N THR A 153 3.36 10.08 0.42
CA THR A 153 3.49 11.25 1.31
C THR A 153 2.37 11.29 2.36
N SER A 154 1.20 10.72 2.05
CA SER A 154 0.09 10.56 2.99
C SER A 154 0.46 9.70 4.21
N ILE A 155 1.39 8.75 4.06
CA ILE A 155 1.81 7.87 5.15
C ILE A 155 2.64 8.64 6.18
N ALA A 156 3.41 9.65 5.76
CA ALA A 156 4.18 10.50 6.66
C ALA A 156 3.28 11.25 7.65
N PHE A 157 2.16 11.81 7.17
CA PHE A 157 1.16 12.44 8.04
C PHE A 157 0.55 11.45 9.04
N CYS A 158 0.26 10.23 8.59
CA CYS A 158 -0.25 9.17 9.46
C CYS A 158 0.77 8.80 10.56
N ILE A 159 2.07 8.72 10.25
CA ILE A 159 3.12 8.43 11.24
C ILE A 159 3.24 9.53 12.28
N VAL A 160 3.19 10.80 11.87
CA VAL A 160 3.19 11.94 12.80
C VAL A 160 1.97 11.86 13.71
N GLY A 161 0.78 11.60 13.16
CA GLY A 161 -0.45 11.40 13.94
C GLY A 161 -0.36 10.23 14.93
N ALA A 162 0.21 9.11 14.52
CA ALA A 162 0.45 7.95 15.38
C ALA A 162 1.38 8.30 16.55
N TYR A 163 2.44 9.07 16.29
CA TYR A 163 3.38 9.51 17.33
C TYR A 163 2.72 10.44 18.35
N PHE A 164 1.89 11.39 17.90
CA PHE A 164 1.08 12.22 18.80
C PHE A 164 0.11 11.38 19.63
N ALA A 165 -0.56 10.41 19.01
CA ALA A 165 -1.44 9.49 19.74
C ALA A 165 -0.67 8.69 20.81
N LEU A 166 0.54 8.19 20.51
CA LEU A 166 1.38 7.52 21.51
C LEU A 166 1.71 8.39 22.70
N ILE A 167 2.09 9.65 22.47
CA ILE A 167 2.41 10.59 23.55
C ILE A 167 1.17 10.82 24.41
N ILE A 168 0.01 11.05 23.80
CA ILE A 168 -1.24 11.28 24.53
C ILE A 168 -1.62 10.03 25.35
N GLY A 169 -1.52 8.83 24.74
CA GLY A 169 -1.77 7.57 25.43
C GLY A 169 -0.82 7.34 26.60
N PHE A 170 0.47 7.65 26.44
CA PHE A 170 1.47 7.56 27.50
C PHE A 170 1.16 8.52 28.65
N CYS A 171 0.85 9.79 28.36
CA CYS A 171 0.44 10.77 29.37
C CYS A 171 -0.85 10.38 30.08
N ALA A 172 -1.80 9.76 29.37
CA ALA A 172 -3.05 9.29 29.93
C ALA A 172 -2.84 8.09 30.87
N SER A 173 -1.83 7.24 30.61
CA SER A 173 -1.48 6.09 31.45
C SER A 173 -0.73 6.47 32.74
N LEU A 174 -0.26 7.71 32.87
CA LEU A 174 0.49 8.21 34.03
C LEU A 174 -0.40 8.94 35.06
N ARG A 175 -1.69 9.12 34.78
CA ARG A 175 -2.70 9.67 35.70
C ARG A 175 -3.45 8.57 36.41
#